data_AF-A0AA37NE63-F1
#
_entry.id   AF-A0AA37NE63-F1
#
_cell.length_a   1.000
_cell.length_b   1.000
_cell.length_c   1.000
_cell.angle_alpha   90.00
_cell.angle_beta   90.00
_cell.angle_gamma   90.00
#
_symmetry.space_group_name_H-M   'P 1'
#
loop_
_entity.id
_entity.type
_entity.pdbx_description
1 polymer ?
#
loop_
_entity_poly.entity_id
_entity_poly.type
_entity_poly.pdbx_seq_one_letter_code
_entity_poly.pdbx_strand_id
1 'polypeptide(L)'
;MKREFLLILALLLALNLAACGGNAGRAPGEGLSDQPSHAEVAPAASTGADLPEEDAAAPAAEPDGRALRVTVGGQTFLARLYDSGAARALAERLPLTLEMSEMNGNEKYCYLDDGLPTDSRVPSQIRAGDLMLYGADCLVLFYESFSTTYRYTPLGRVEDAPGLADALGSGGVAVSFALESAAGPAPGKEEADRTKEAETMRISVTASGNTVLFELNDSRAAKALYAQLPLTAEIEDFSTNEKVFYPPDKLDTAETPLADAGKGTLAYYAPWGDVVMFYDRFGSGGGLYALGQAVSGEDLIETFSGTAEITAVE
;
A
#
# COMPACT_ATOMS: atom_id res chain seq x y z
N MET A 1 -45.39 23.84 22.20
CA MET A 1 -45.49 24.98 21.26
C MET A 1 -44.57 24.70 20.10
N LYS A 2 -45.13 24.73 18.89
CA LYS A 2 -44.50 24.39 17.60
C LYS A 2 -44.05 25.69 16.91
N ARG A 3 -42.99 25.60 16.09
CA ARG A 3 -42.74 26.26 14.77
C ARG A 3 -41.22 26.44 14.58
N GLU A 4 -40.50 25.64 13.80
CA GLU A 4 -40.50 25.50 12.32
C GLU A 4 -40.27 26.84 11.59
N PHE A 5 -39.14 26.98 10.90
CA PHE A 5 -39.03 27.86 9.74
C PHE A 5 -38.17 27.19 8.65
N LEU A 6 -38.79 27.07 7.47
CA LEU A 6 -38.38 26.32 6.30
C LEU A 6 -38.30 27.31 5.12
N LEU A 7 -37.28 27.12 4.26
CA LEU A 7 -37.17 27.42 2.82
C LEU A 7 -37.77 28.72 2.24
N ILE A 8 -36.93 29.50 1.53
CA ILE A 8 -37.35 30.18 0.29
C ILE A 8 -36.30 29.95 -0.81
N LEU A 9 -36.79 29.30 -1.87
CA LEU A 9 -36.24 29.11 -3.20
C LEU A 9 -36.59 30.32 -4.08
N ALA A 10 -35.65 30.85 -4.88
CA ALA A 10 -35.99 31.68 -6.04
C ALA A 10 -34.96 31.53 -7.17
N LEU A 11 -35.50 30.98 -8.25
CA LEU A 11 -34.98 30.71 -9.59
C LEU A 11 -34.73 32.02 -10.38
N LEU A 12 -33.65 32.10 -11.16
CA LEU A 12 -33.55 33.03 -12.30
C LEU A 12 -32.83 32.37 -13.48
N LEU A 13 -33.64 32.06 -14.49
CA LEU A 13 -33.28 31.52 -15.80
C LEU A 13 -33.28 32.69 -16.80
N ALA A 14 -32.20 32.86 -17.56
CA ALA A 14 -32.22 33.65 -18.80
C ALA A 14 -31.28 33.03 -19.86
N LEU A 15 -31.91 32.44 -20.87
CA LEU A 15 -31.34 32.00 -22.14
C LEU A 15 -30.94 33.20 -23.00
N ASN A 16 -29.84 33.08 -23.76
CA ASN A 16 -29.69 33.74 -25.06
C ASN A 16 -29.11 32.72 -26.05
N LEU A 17 -29.77 32.62 -27.22
CA LEU A 17 -29.40 31.79 -28.37
C LEU A 17 -28.96 32.68 -29.55
N ALA A 18 -28.28 32.01 -30.50
CA ALA A 18 -28.09 32.31 -31.94
C ALA A 18 -26.85 33.15 -32.32
N ALA A 19 -26.08 32.88 -33.40
CA ALA A 19 -26.10 31.80 -34.40
C ALA A 19 -24.85 31.87 -35.34
N CYS A 20 -24.47 30.69 -35.87
CA CYS A 20 -23.96 30.30 -37.21
C CYS A 20 -22.84 31.06 -37.97
N GLY A 21 -21.92 30.25 -38.54
CA GLY A 21 -21.32 30.49 -39.87
C GLY A 21 -19.94 29.83 -40.08
N GLY A 22 -19.84 28.83 -40.98
CA GLY A 22 -18.58 28.14 -41.36
C GLY A 22 -18.11 28.44 -42.79
N ASN A 23 -16.87 28.05 -43.14
CA ASN A 23 -16.53 27.12 -44.24
C ASN A 23 -15.01 27.06 -44.54
N ALA A 24 -14.62 25.90 -45.08
CA ALA A 24 -13.36 25.32 -45.58
C ALA A 24 -12.22 26.17 -46.22
N GLY A 25 -11.00 25.62 -46.11
CA GLY A 25 -9.84 25.85 -46.99
C GLY A 25 -8.69 24.85 -46.72
N ARG A 26 -8.07 24.29 -47.78
CA ARG A 26 -7.16 23.11 -47.78
C ARG A 26 -5.74 23.43 -48.31
N ALA A 27 -4.71 23.02 -47.54
CA ALA A 27 -3.33 22.49 -47.84
C ALA A 27 -2.34 23.23 -48.80
N PRO A 28 -1.03 22.84 -48.92
CA PRO A 28 -0.09 22.05 -48.06
C PRO A 28 1.32 22.71 -47.86
N GLY A 29 2.20 22.10 -47.05
CA GLY A 29 3.65 22.40 -47.04
C GLY A 29 4.45 21.63 -45.97
N GLU A 30 5.37 20.77 -46.43
CA GLU A 30 6.17 19.78 -45.69
C GLU A 30 7.34 20.36 -44.88
N GLY A 31 7.78 19.63 -43.84
CA GLY A 31 9.04 19.86 -43.13
C GLY A 31 9.25 18.84 -42.00
N LEU A 32 10.12 17.86 -42.26
CA LEU A 32 10.45 16.69 -41.44
C LEU A 32 11.04 17.04 -40.05
N SER A 33 10.60 16.31 -39.03
CA SER A 33 11.41 15.97 -37.86
C SER A 33 11.20 14.49 -37.53
N ASP A 34 12.25 13.70 -37.72
CA ASP A 34 12.36 12.29 -37.35
C ASP A 34 12.21 12.12 -35.83
N GLN A 35 11.21 11.36 -35.40
CA GLN A 35 11.19 10.68 -34.10
C GLN A 35 10.68 9.24 -34.30
N PRO A 36 11.29 8.24 -33.64
CA PRO A 36 10.93 6.85 -33.84
C PRO A 36 9.51 6.58 -33.33
N SER A 37 8.71 5.95 -34.18
CA SER A 37 7.35 5.53 -33.88
C SER A 37 7.36 4.28 -32.98
N HIS A 38 7.16 4.48 -31.68
CA HIS A 38 6.53 3.47 -30.84
C HIS A 38 5.12 3.96 -30.54
N ALA A 39 4.20 3.67 -31.46
CA ALA A 39 2.78 3.93 -31.28
C ALA A 39 2.02 2.66 -31.62
N GLU A 40 2.03 1.70 -30.70
CA GLU A 40 0.84 0.93 -30.42
C GLU A 40 0.46 1.21 -28.97
N VAL A 41 -0.24 2.34 -28.79
CA VAL A 41 -0.92 2.70 -27.55
C VAL A 41 -2.09 1.74 -27.42
N ALA A 42 -2.10 0.91 -26.36
CA ALA A 42 -3.24 0.05 -26.05
C ALA A 42 -4.53 0.89 -25.93
N PRO A 43 -5.61 0.60 -26.69
CA PRO A 43 -6.85 1.36 -26.55
C PRO A 43 -7.74 0.84 -25.41
N ALA A 44 -8.50 1.80 -24.87
CA ALA A 44 -9.42 1.73 -23.74
C ALA A 44 -10.26 0.45 -23.57
N ALA A 45 -10.56 0.14 -22.29
CA ALA A 45 -11.51 -0.89 -21.90
C ALA A 45 -12.91 -0.62 -22.47
N SER A 46 -13.46 -1.61 -23.20
CA SER A 46 -14.84 -1.62 -23.66
C SER A 46 -15.75 -2.14 -22.53
N THR A 47 -16.73 -1.33 -22.14
CA THR A 47 -17.85 -1.75 -21.31
C THR A 47 -18.93 -2.36 -22.20
N GLY A 48 -19.25 -3.66 -22.05
CA GLY A 48 -20.37 -4.28 -22.76
C GLY A 48 -20.53 -5.81 -22.66
N ALA A 49 -21.43 -6.24 -21.77
CA ALA A 49 -22.40 -7.35 -21.82
C ALA A 49 -22.00 -8.83 -22.07
N ASP A 50 -22.30 -9.64 -21.04
CA ASP A 50 -22.88 -11.01 -21.01
C ASP A 50 -22.53 -12.02 -22.12
N LEU A 51 -21.66 -13.00 -21.81
CA LEU A 51 -21.60 -14.36 -22.39
C LEU A 51 -20.87 -15.32 -21.41
N PRO A 52 -21.11 -16.65 -21.49
CA PRO A 52 -21.22 -17.53 -20.32
C PRO A 52 -19.88 -17.99 -19.72
N GLU A 53 -19.92 -18.26 -18.41
CA GLU A 53 -18.84 -18.87 -17.63
C GLU A 53 -18.50 -20.26 -18.17
N GLU A 54 -17.38 -20.38 -18.86
CA GLU A 54 -16.68 -21.65 -19.04
C GLU A 54 -15.53 -21.68 -18.02
N ASP A 55 -15.75 -22.51 -17.00
CA ASP A 55 -14.86 -22.77 -15.87
C ASP A 55 -13.53 -23.38 -16.34
N ALA A 56 -12.61 -22.49 -16.73
CA ALA A 56 -11.19 -22.76 -16.74
C ALA A 56 -10.57 -21.89 -15.65
N ALA A 57 -10.54 -22.45 -14.44
CA ALA A 57 -9.87 -21.88 -13.28
C ALA A 57 -8.57 -21.19 -13.68
N ALA A 58 -8.50 -19.88 -13.39
CA ALA A 58 -7.22 -19.19 -13.28
C ALA A 58 -6.30 -20.05 -12.40
N PRO A 59 -5.00 -20.17 -12.70
CA PRO A 59 -4.11 -20.84 -11.77
C PRO A 59 -4.33 -20.19 -10.40
N ALA A 60 -4.69 -21.01 -9.42
CA ALA A 60 -4.64 -20.64 -8.04
C ALA A 60 -3.26 -20.00 -7.80
N ALA A 61 -3.19 -18.99 -6.92
CA ALA A 61 -1.92 -18.45 -6.50
C ALA A 61 -1.08 -19.61 -5.93
N GLU A 62 -0.21 -20.17 -6.77
CA GLU A 62 0.74 -21.19 -6.38
C GLU A 62 1.67 -20.52 -5.35
N PRO A 63 1.84 -21.09 -4.15
CA PRO A 63 2.61 -20.46 -3.07
C PRO A 63 4.12 -20.32 -3.36
N ASP A 64 4.61 -20.82 -4.51
CA ASP A 64 6.03 -20.93 -4.86
C ASP A 64 6.66 -19.65 -5.47
N GLY A 65 5.98 -18.50 -5.36
CA GLY A 65 6.49 -17.22 -5.87
C GLY A 65 7.46 -16.48 -4.92
N ARG A 66 8.35 -15.65 -5.47
CA ARG A 66 9.29 -14.81 -4.68
C ARG A 66 8.56 -13.60 -4.12
N ALA A 67 8.74 -13.33 -2.83
CA ALA A 67 8.15 -12.16 -2.23
C ALA A 67 8.88 -10.87 -2.68
N LEU A 68 8.10 -9.81 -2.84
CA LEU A 68 8.46 -8.55 -3.48
C LEU A 68 7.89 -7.41 -2.64
N ARG A 69 8.68 -6.36 -2.41
CA ARG A 69 8.19 -5.08 -1.90
C ARG A 69 7.98 -4.11 -3.04
N VAL A 70 6.82 -3.46 -3.02
CA VAL A 70 6.46 -2.36 -3.92
C VAL A 70 6.32 -1.09 -3.08
N THR A 71 7.18 -0.11 -3.28
CA THR A 71 7.16 1.15 -2.53
C THR A 71 6.75 2.30 -3.45
N VAL A 72 5.71 3.04 -3.06
CA VAL A 72 5.20 4.21 -3.78
C VAL A 72 4.58 5.20 -2.80
N GLY A 73 4.80 6.50 -3.01
CA GLY A 73 4.23 7.54 -2.15
C GLY A 73 4.65 7.45 -0.67
N GLY A 74 5.78 6.80 -0.37
CA GLY A 74 6.23 6.51 0.99
C GLY A 74 5.53 5.31 1.65
N GLN A 75 4.57 4.69 0.98
CA GLN A 75 3.91 3.46 1.41
C GLN A 75 4.60 2.24 0.80
N THR A 76 4.61 1.13 1.52
CA THR A 76 5.15 -0.14 1.05
C THR A 76 4.06 -1.20 1.06
N PHE A 77 3.93 -1.89 -0.07
CA PHE A 77 2.98 -2.96 -0.30
C PHE A 77 3.73 -4.27 -0.49
N LEU A 78 3.19 -5.35 0.08
CA LEU A 78 3.73 -6.69 -0.12
C LEU A 78 3.13 -7.29 -1.39
N ALA A 79 3.99 -7.82 -2.24
CA ALA A 79 3.64 -8.45 -3.49
C ALA A 79 4.37 -9.78 -3.62
N ARG A 80 3.96 -10.58 -4.60
CA ARG A 80 4.61 -11.83 -4.97
C ARG A 80 4.82 -11.88 -6.46
N LEU A 81 6.05 -12.16 -6.87
CA LEU A 81 6.38 -12.56 -8.23
C LEU A 81 6.08 -14.03 -8.41
N TYR A 82 5.39 -14.38 -9.49
CA TYR A 82 5.11 -15.77 -9.85
C TYR A 82 6.40 -16.52 -10.22
N ASP A 83 6.38 -17.85 -10.16
CA ASP A 83 7.54 -18.67 -10.55
C ASP A 83 7.60 -18.90 -12.07
N SER A 84 7.75 -17.81 -12.85
CA SER A 84 7.80 -17.83 -14.31
C SER A 84 9.13 -17.33 -14.87
N GLY A 85 9.44 -17.64 -16.14
CA GLY A 85 10.67 -17.15 -16.78
C GLY A 85 10.72 -15.61 -16.84
N ALA A 86 9.58 -14.97 -17.14
CA ALA A 86 9.45 -13.52 -17.19
C ALA A 86 9.62 -12.88 -15.81
N ALA A 87 8.98 -13.44 -14.78
CA ALA A 87 9.06 -12.93 -13.42
C ALA A 87 10.47 -13.09 -12.81
N ARG A 88 11.17 -14.20 -13.10
CA ARG A 88 12.58 -14.38 -12.71
C ARG A 88 13.50 -13.37 -13.42
N ALA A 89 13.28 -13.12 -14.70
CA ALA A 89 14.04 -12.11 -15.44
C ALA A 89 13.78 -10.68 -14.93
N LEU A 90 12.54 -10.35 -14.51
CA LEU A 90 12.26 -9.10 -13.81
C LEU A 90 13.00 -9.06 -12.47
N ALA A 91 12.96 -10.16 -11.69
CA ALA A 91 13.61 -10.25 -10.38
C ALA A 91 15.13 -10.02 -10.44
N GLU A 92 15.80 -10.42 -11.51
CA GLU A 92 17.24 -10.18 -11.75
C GLU A 92 17.59 -8.72 -11.95
N ARG A 93 16.60 -7.86 -12.27
CA ARG A 93 16.78 -6.41 -12.44
C ARG A 93 16.51 -5.63 -11.16
N LEU A 94 16.06 -6.29 -10.09
CA LEU A 94 15.73 -5.65 -8.82
C LEU A 94 16.97 -5.46 -7.94
N PRO A 95 17.04 -4.39 -7.11
CA PRO A 95 16.02 -3.36 -6.91
C PRO A 95 15.94 -2.38 -8.10
N LEU A 96 14.72 -1.94 -8.43
CA LEU A 96 14.45 -1.08 -9.57
C LEU A 96 13.39 -0.03 -9.21
N THR A 97 13.66 1.23 -9.52
CA THR A 97 12.69 2.33 -9.41
C THR A 97 12.32 2.82 -10.80
N LEU A 98 11.02 2.87 -11.08
CA LEU A 98 10.47 3.27 -12.38
C LEU A 98 9.52 4.44 -12.23
N GLU A 99 9.69 5.45 -13.07
CA GLU A 99 8.67 6.49 -13.25
C GLU A 99 7.53 5.91 -14.08
N MET A 100 6.40 5.62 -13.43
CA MET A 100 5.24 5.00 -14.08
C MET A 100 4.18 6.06 -14.38
N SER A 101 3.63 6.03 -15.59
CA SER A 101 2.60 6.96 -16.05
C SER A 101 1.19 6.40 -15.80
N GLU A 102 0.25 7.30 -15.51
CA GLU A 102 -1.17 6.98 -15.40
C GLU A 102 -1.78 6.62 -16.76
N MET A 103 -2.65 5.62 -16.78
CA MET A 103 -3.48 5.30 -17.93
C MET A 103 -4.91 4.91 -17.49
N ASN A 104 -5.89 5.60 -18.08
CA ASN A 104 -7.33 5.32 -17.95
C ASN A 104 -7.92 5.28 -16.53
N GLY A 105 -7.17 5.65 -15.49
CA GLY A 105 -7.66 5.66 -14.12
C GLY A 105 -7.76 4.26 -13.50
N ASN A 106 -7.12 3.25 -14.09
CA ASN A 106 -7.11 1.87 -13.61
C ASN A 106 -5.71 1.24 -13.56
N GLU A 107 -4.69 1.85 -14.17
CA GLU A 107 -3.36 1.26 -14.31
C GLU A 107 -2.23 2.29 -14.35
N LYS A 108 -1.04 1.85 -13.90
CA LYS A 108 0.23 2.53 -14.12
C LYS A 108 1.08 1.72 -15.09
N TYR A 109 1.82 2.39 -15.97
CA TYR A 109 2.71 1.72 -16.91
C TYR A 109 4.07 2.40 -17.07
N CYS A 110 5.08 1.62 -17.46
CA CYS A 110 6.40 2.11 -17.83
C CYS A 110 7.03 1.18 -18.89
N TYR A 111 7.74 1.74 -19.86
CA TYR A 111 8.54 0.96 -20.82
C TYR A 111 9.94 0.71 -20.25
N LEU A 112 10.35 -0.55 -20.25
CA LEU A 112 11.69 -0.99 -19.88
C LEU A 112 12.66 -0.79 -21.04
N ASP A 113 13.92 -0.43 -20.75
CA ASP A 113 14.95 -0.25 -21.79
C ASP A 113 15.21 -1.53 -22.59
N ASP A 114 15.20 -2.67 -21.89
CA ASP A 114 15.34 -4.00 -22.48
C ASP A 114 14.07 -4.83 -22.24
N GLY A 115 13.60 -5.54 -23.25
CA GLY A 115 12.47 -6.47 -23.09
C GLY A 115 12.76 -7.63 -22.13
N LEU A 116 11.71 -8.20 -21.56
CA LEU A 116 11.70 -9.43 -20.78
C LEU A 116 11.17 -10.60 -21.62
N PRO A 117 11.45 -11.86 -21.23
CA PRO A 117 10.77 -13.02 -21.78
C PRO A 117 9.25 -12.91 -21.60
N THR A 118 8.49 -13.50 -22.53
CA THR A 118 7.02 -13.40 -22.53
C THR A 118 6.36 -14.79 -22.48
N ASP A 119 5.28 -14.91 -21.73
CA ASP A 119 4.31 -16.02 -21.75
C ASP A 119 2.90 -15.42 -21.86
N SER A 120 2.65 -14.81 -23.02
CA SER A 120 1.54 -13.90 -23.24
C SER A 120 0.22 -14.65 -23.45
N ARG A 121 -0.78 -14.35 -22.62
CA ARG A 121 -2.11 -14.97 -22.62
C ARG A 121 -3.18 -13.95 -22.29
N VAL A 122 -4.43 -14.26 -22.65
CA VAL A 122 -5.57 -13.48 -22.15
C VAL A 122 -5.82 -13.91 -20.71
N PRO A 123 -5.66 -13.03 -19.71
CA PRO A 123 -6.01 -13.37 -18.34
C PRO A 123 -7.53 -13.50 -18.21
N SER A 124 -8.01 -14.39 -17.35
CA SER A 124 -9.46 -14.53 -17.12
C SER A 124 -10.07 -13.25 -16.54
N GLN A 125 -9.31 -12.53 -15.72
CA GLN A 125 -9.66 -11.23 -15.16
C GLN A 125 -8.38 -10.48 -14.76
N ILE A 126 -8.39 -9.16 -14.89
CA ILE A 126 -7.43 -8.27 -14.23
C ILE A 126 -7.95 -7.95 -12.84
N ARG A 127 -7.10 -8.16 -11.83
CA ARG A 127 -7.39 -7.81 -10.45
C ARG A 127 -6.55 -6.61 -10.02
N ALA A 128 -7.12 -5.80 -9.14
CA ALA A 128 -6.35 -4.80 -8.43
C ALA A 128 -5.14 -5.47 -7.75
N GLY A 129 -3.98 -4.85 -7.93
CA GLY A 129 -2.67 -5.35 -7.52
C GLY A 129 -1.93 -6.16 -8.59
N ASP A 130 -2.53 -6.52 -9.73
CA ASP A 130 -1.84 -7.35 -10.72
C ASP A 130 -0.65 -6.60 -11.35
N LEU A 131 0.51 -7.27 -11.36
CA LEU A 131 1.72 -6.82 -12.04
C LEU A 131 1.90 -7.66 -13.31
N MET A 132 1.84 -7.01 -14.46
CA MET A 132 1.80 -7.66 -15.77
C MET A 132 2.80 -7.02 -16.74
N LEU A 133 3.14 -7.77 -17.79
CA LEU A 133 3.90 -7.28 -18.93
C LEU A 133 2.99 -7.25 -20.17
N TYR A 134 2.83 -6.09 -20.77
CA TYR A 134 2.25 -5.92 -22.09
C TYR A 134 3.35 -5.93 -23.16
N GLY A 135 3.19 -6.74 -24.19
CA GLY A 135 4.28 -7.02 -25.12
C GLY A 135 5.48 -7.63 -24.38
N ALA A 136 6.69 -7.15 -24.69
CA ALA A 136 7.93 -7.60 -24.06
C ALA A 136 8.53 -6.56 -23.10
N ASP A 137 8.10 -5.31 -23.14
CA ASP A 137 8.81 -4.19 -22.53
C ASP A 137 7.91 -3.23 -21.73
N CYS A 138 6.59 -3.31 -21.84
CA CYS A 138 5.69 -2.43 -21.09
C CYS A 138 5.26 -3.10 -19.78
N LEU A 139 5.84 -2.67 -18.66
CA LEU A 139 5.46 -3.11 -17.33
C LEU A 139 4.21 -2.36 -16.88
N VAL A 140 3.18 -3.09 -16.41
CA VAL A 140 1.88 -2.54 -16.01
C VAL A 140 1.54 -2.99 -14.59
N LEU A 141 1.16 -2.05 -13.73
CA LEU A 141 0.62 -2.28 -12.40
C LEU A 141 -0.84 -1.81 -12.35
N PHE A 142 -1.76 -2.76 -12.21
CA PHE A 142 -3.19 -2.50 -12.11
C PHE A 142 -3.59 -2.21 -10.66
N TYR A 143 -4.46 -1.22 -10.46
CA TYR A 143 -5.01 -0.90 -9.14
C TYR A 143 -6.55 -0.91 -9.11
N GLU A 144 -7.19 -1.20 -10.25
CA GLU A 144 -8.61 -1.50 -10.36
C GLU A 144 -8.83 -2.87 -11.02
N SER A 145 -9.95 -3.51 -10.72
CA SER A 145 -10.28 -4.83 -11.28
C SER A 145 -11.22 -4.71 -12.49
N PHE A 146 -10.92 -5.41 -13.59
CA PHE A 146 -11.75 -5.40 -14.80
C PHE A 146 -11.49 -6.62 -15.68
N SER A 147 -12.37 -6.87 -16.65
CA SER A 147 -12.17 -7.92 -17.65
C SER A 147 -11.53 -7.35 -18.90
N THR A 148 -10.65 -8.12 -19.54
CA THR A 148 -9.90 -7.69 -20.72
C THR A 148 -9.84 -8.80 -21.76
N THR A 149 -9.73 -8.42 -23.03
CA THR A 149 -9.44 -9.33 -24.15
C THR A 149 -7.97 -9.24 -24.60
N TYR A 150 -7.21 -8.30 -24.03
CA TYR A 150 -5.79 -8.13 -24.33
C TYR A 150 -4.95 -9.25 -23.71
N ARG A 151 -3.75 -9.42 -24.27
CA ARG A 151 -2.81 -10.45 -23.86
C ARG A 151 -1.69 -9.84 -23.04
N TYR A 152 -1.42 -10.46 -21.90
CA TYR A 152 -0.39 -10.07 -20.96
C TYR A 152 0.43 -11.27 -20.55
N THR A 153 1.67 -11.04 -20.14
CA THR A 153 2.45 -12.02 -19.38
C THR A 153 2.31 -11.67 -17.90
N PRO A 154 1.65 -12.52 -17.07
CA PRO A 154 1.57 -12.28 -15.64
C PRO A 154 2.95 -12.40 -14.98
N LEU A 155 3.33 -11.39 -14.19
CA LEU A 155 4.62 -11.35 -13.49
C LEU A 155 4.45 -11.58 -12.00
N GLY A 156 3.37 -11.05 -11.42
CA GLY A 156 3.11 -11.14 -10.00
C GLY A 156 1.86 -10.37 -9.60
N ARG A 157 1.69 -10.17 -8.31
CA ARG A 157 0.56 -9.43 -7.76
C ARG A 157 0.90 -8.86 -6.39
N VAL A 158 0.43 -7.64 -6.12
CA VAL A 158 0.34 -7.07 -4.77
C VAL A 158 -0.71 -7.85 -3.97
N GLU A 159 -0.27 -8.48 -2.88
CA GLU A 159 -1.11 -9.37 -2.05
C GLU A 159 -2.11 -8.56 -1.21
N ASP A 160 -1.69 -7.40 -0.69
CA ASP A 160 -2.51 -6.46 0.07
C ASP A 160 -2.67 -5.14 -0.72
N ALA A 161 -3.69 -5.11 -1.60
CA ALA A 161 -3.97 -3.98 -2.48
C ALA A 161 -4.83 -2.81 -1.90
N PRO A 162 -5.52 -2.90 -0.74
CA PRO A 162 -6.16 -1.74 -0.13
C PRO A 162 -5.20 -0.55 0.02
N GLY A 163 -5.64 0.64 -0.39
CA GLY A 163 -4.82 1.86 -0.36
C GLY A 163 -3.77 1.97 -1.47
N LEU A 164 -3.60 0.94 -2.33
CA LEU A 164 -2.69 1.00 -3.48
C LEU A 164 -3.09 2.11 -4.46
N ALA A 165 -4.38 2.20 -4.80
CA ALA A 165 -4.91 3.24 -5.69
C ALA A 165 -4.65 4.65 -5.14
N ASP A 166 -4.84 4.86 -3.84
CA ASP A 166 -4.59 6.15 -3.17
C ASP A 166 -3.10 6.51 -3.20
N ALA A 167 -2.22 5.54 -2.93
CA ALA A 167 -0.77 5.73 -2.95
C ALA A 167 -0.23 6.05 -4.35
N LEU A 168 -0.82 5.40 -5.37
CA LEU A 168 -0.50 5.60 -6.78
C LEU A 168 -1.01 6.94 -7.31
N GLY A 169 -2.11 7.46 -6.75
CA GLY A 169 -2.75 8.70 -7.17
C GLY A 169 -3.19 8.69 -8.64
N SER A 170 -3.56 9.87 -9.18
CA SER A 170 -4.08 10.03 -10.55
C SER A 170 -3.05 10.56 -11.57
N GLY A 171 -1.78 10.70 -11.17
CA GLY A 171 -0.69 11.21 -12.00
C GLY A 171 0.43 10.19 -12.21
N GLY A 172 1.49 10.59 -12.91
CA GLY A 172 2.72 9.80 -12.94
C GLY A 172 3.37 9.72 -11.57
N VAL A 173 3.96 8.58 -11.22
CA VAL A 173 4.57 8.34 -9.90
C VAL A 173 5.75 7.38 -9.98
N ALA A 174 6.77 7.64 -9.16
CA ALA A 174 7.89 6.74 -8.97
C ALA A 174 7.46 5.52 -8.15
N VAL A 175 7.62 4.32 -8.71
CA VAL A 175 7.35 3.05 -8.05
C VAL A 175 8.65 2.27 -7.94
N SER A 176 9.00 1.86 -6.71
CA SER A 176 10.20 1.07 -6.44
C SER A 176 9.84 -0.38 -6.16
N PHE A 177 10.53 -1.30 -6.80
CA PHE A 177 10.37 -2.74 -6.68
C PHE A 177 11.67 -3.33 -6.10
N ALA A 178 11.57 -4.17 -5.08
CA ALA A 178 12.72 -4.86 -4.50
C ALA A 178 12.32 -6.26 -4.02
N LEU A 179 13.16 -7.27 -4.25
CA LEU A 179 12.92 -8.59 -3.67
C LEU A 179 12.90 -8.48 -2.14
N GLU A 180 11.97 -9.20 -1.54
CA GLU A 180 12.03 -9.47 -0.12
C GLU A 180 13.14 -10.50 0.10
N SER A 181 14.13 -10.15 0.91
CA SER A 181 15.26 -11.04 1.18
C SER A 181 14.74 -12.28 1.91
N ALA A 182 14.94 -13.47 1.33
CA ALA A 182 14.72 -14.75 1.98
C ALA A 182 15.84 -15.01 3.00
N ALA A 183 15.86 -14.23 4.09
CA ALA A 183 16.58 -14.46 5.33
C ALA A 183 16.28 -13.27 6.27
N GLY A 184 15.97 -13.57 7.53
CA GLY A 184 16.11 -12.60 8.62
C GLY A 184 17.51 -11.97 8.65
N PRO A 185 17.69 -10.86 9.38
CA PRO A 185 18.69 -9.85 9.08
C PRO A 185 20.12 -10.35 9.36
N ALA A 186 21.03 -10.06 8.44
CA ALA A 186 22.45 -9.92 8.72
C ALA A 186 22.85 -8.45 8.42
N PRO A 187 23.50 -7.74 9.36
CA PRO A 187 23.69 -6.30 9.27
C PRO A 187 24.97 -5.90 8.52
N GLY A 188 24.89 -4.73 7.87
CA GLY A 188 26.02 -3.87 7.51
C GLY A 188 26.50 -4.03 6.07
N LYS A 189 26.90 -3.00 5.34
CA LYS A 189 27.15 -1.55 5.52
C LYS A 189 27.00 -0.97 4.09
N GLU A 190 26.57 0.25 3.81
CA GLU A 190 27.10 1.54 4.24
C GLU A 190 26.11 2.58 3.66
N GLU A 191 25.54 3.48 4.45
CA GLU A 191 26.11 4.83 4.47
C GLU A 191 26.28 5.32 5.91
N ALA A 192 27.55 5.44 6.28
CA ALA A 192 27.99 6.03 7.53
C ALA A 192 27.94 7.56 7.40
N ASP A 193 27.17 8.24 8.24
CA ASP A 193 27.70 9.18 9.24
C ASP A 193 26.55 9.74 10.08
N ARG A 194 26.36 9.14 11.25
CA ARG A 194 26.32 9.86 12.53
C ARG A 194 26.31 8.84 13.65
N THR A 195 27.47 8.67 14.27
CA THR A 195 27.60 8.15 15.63
C THR A 195 26.73 8.97 16.58
N LYS A 196 25.59 8.40 16.94
CA LYS A 196 25.15 8.30 18.33
C LYS A 196 24.83 6.82 18.50
N GLU A 197 25.24 6.23 19.62
CA GLU A 197 24.63 4.98 20.07
C GLU A 197 23.11 5.21 19.97
N ALA A 198 22.45 4.52 19.04
CA ALA A 198 21.01 4.59 18.93
C ALA A 198 20.51 3.89 20.19
N GLU A 199 20.21 4.69 21.22
CA GLU A 199 19.49 4.24 22.39
C GLU A 199 18.19 3.63 21.88
N THR A 200 18.13 2.31 21.80
CA THR A 200 16.94 1.58 21.40
C THR A 200 15.88 1.84 22.47
N MET A 201 14.85 2.64 22.17
CA MET A 201 13.78 2.93 23.11
C MET A 201 12.98 1.65 23.37
N ARG A 202 13.10 1.10 24.57
CA ARG A 202 12.35 -0.10 24.96
C ARG A 202 11.38 0.23 26.08
N ILE A 203 10.24 -0.46 26.08
CA ILE A 203 9.23 -0.33 27.13
C ILE A 203 8.88 -1.71 27.65
N SER A 204 8.73 -1.81 28.97
CA SER A 204 8.21 -2.98 29.65
C SER A 204 6.75 -2.72 29.99
N VAL A 205 5.86 -3.61 29.56
CA VAL A 205 4.45 -3.65 29.97
C VAL A 205 4.27 -4.83 30.90
N THR A 206 3.88 -4.56 32.15
CA THR A 206 3.67 -5.58 33.17
C THR A 206 2.22 -5.55 33.65
N ALA A 207 1.49 -6.65 33.44
CA ALA A 207 0.12 -6.84 33.90
C ALA A 207 -0.11 -8.30 34.28
N SER A 208 -0.97 -8.56 35.28
CA SER A 208 -1.29 -9.92 35.74
C SER A 208 -0.08 -10.79 36.11
N GLY A 209 1.02 -10.17 36.54
CA GLY A 209 2.29 -10.86 36.86
C GLY A 209 3.13 -11.27 35.63
N ASN A 210 2.63 -10.99 34.42
CA ASN A 210 3.32 -11.23 33.16
C ASN A 210 3.98 -9.94 32.67
N THR A 211 5.06 -10.07 31.90
CA THR A 211 5.80 -8.92 31.36
C THR A 211 6.11 -9.14 29.90
N VAL A 212 5.84 -8.12 29.09
CA VAL A 212 6.17 -8.06 27.66
C VAL A 212 7.09 -6.89 27.43
N LEU A 213 8.19 -7.13 26.73
CA LEU A 213 9.17 -6.11 26.37
C LEU A 213 8.94 -5.73 24.91
N PHE A 214 8.68 -4.45 24.65
CA PHE A 214 8.56 -3.90 23.32
C PHE A 214 9.76 -3.04 22.98
N GLU A 215 10.24 -3.16 21.75
CA GLU A 215 11.18 -2.21 21.15
C GLU A 215 10.38 -1.24 20.29
N LEU A 216 10.53 0.05 20.60
CA LEU A 216 9.85 1.14 19.90
C LEU A 216 10.67 1.58 18.68
N ASN A 217 9.97 1.97 17.62
CA ASN A 217 10.58 2.62 16.48
C ASN A 217 10.94 4.09 16.78
N ASP A 218 11.59 4.77 15.84
CA ASP A 218 12.04 6.15 15.99
C ASP A 218 10.98 7.19 15.60
N SER A 219 9.72 6.78 15.41
CA SER A 219 8.64 7.68 15.03
C SER A 219 8.30 8.70 16.12
N ARG A 220 7.60 9.75 15.70
CA ARG A 220 7.12 10.80 16.59
C ARG A 220 6.13 10.27 17.63
N ALA A 221 5.22 9.38 17.22
CA ALA A 221 4.26 8.77 18.12
C ALA A 221 4.94 7.86 19.16
N ALA A 222 5.92 7.06 18.73
CA ALA A 222 6.68 6.20 19.64
C ALA A 222 7.46 7.00 20.69
N LYS A 223 8.15 8.07 20.27
CA LYS A 223 8.83 9.01 21.18
C LYS A 223 7.86 9.72 22.12
N ALA A 224 6.67 10.08 21.63
CA ALA A 224 5.63 10.72 22.44
C ALA A 224 5.05 9.75 23.50
N LEU A 225 4.89 8.46 23.18
CA LEU A 225 4.51 7.45 24.16
C LEU A 225 5.61 7.27 25.21
N TYR A 226 6.87 7.12 24.77
CA TYR A 226 8.02 6.96 25.65
C TYR A 226 8.17 8.14 26.63
N ALA A 227 7.92 9.36 26.18
CA ALA A 227 7.98 10.58 27.00
C ALA A 227 6.90 10.64 28.10
N GLN A 228 5.86 9.82 28.02
CA GLN A 228 4.81 9.73 29.04
C GLN A 228 5.12 8.68 30.12
N LEU A 229 6.22 7.93 29.99
CA LEU A 229 6.58 6.87 30.92
C LEU A 229 7.32 7.41 32.16
N PRO A 230 7.17 6.76 33.33
CA PRO A 230 6.31 5.59 33.56
C PRO A 230 4.83 5.96 33.65
N LEU A 231 3.95 5.06 33.22
CA LEU A 231 2.50 5.23 33.35
C LEU A 231 1.81 3.96 33.82
N THR A 232 0.64 4.14 34.41
CA THR A 232 -0.26 3.07 34.82
C THR A 232 -1.56 3.21 34.03
N ALA A 233 -2.02 2.14 33.39
CA ALA A 233 -3.24 2.15 32.58
C ALA A 233 -4.02 0.86 32.77
N GLU A 234 -5.35 0.94 32.65
CA GLU A 234 -6.20 -0.25 32.58
C GLU A 234 -6.07 -0.88 31.19
N ILE A 235 -5.90 -2.21 31.15
CA ILE A 235 -5.91 -2.99 29.93
C ILE A 235 -7.32 -3.47 29.64
N GLU A 236 -7.83 -3.15 28.46
CA GLU A 236 -9.15 -3.55 27.98
C GLU A 236 -9.03 -4.57 26.84
N ASP A 237 -9.97 -5.50 26.80
CA ASP A 237 -10.23 -6.34 25.63
C ASP A 237 -11.06 -5.53 24.64
N PHE A 238 -10.54 -5.32 23.42
CA PHE A 238 -11.33 -4.68 22.37
C PHE A 238 -11.98 -5.70 21.42
N SER A 239 -11.25 -6.77 21.08
CA SER A 239 -11.67 -7.80 20.14
C SER A 239 -11.06 -9.16 20.50
N THR A 240 -10.95 -10.08 19.54
CA THR A 240 -10.41 -11.44 19.74
C THR A 240 -8.90 -11.55 19.53
N ASN A 241 -8.21 -10.48 19.11
CA ASN A 241 -6.80 -10.48 18.73
C ASN A 241 -5.97 -9.33 19.32
N GLU A 242 -6.56 -8.49 20.17
CA GLU A 242 -5.89 -7.28 20.66
C GLU A 242 -6.26 -6.90 22.10
N LYS A 243 -5.30 -6.29 22.78
CA LYS A 243 -5.44 -5.62 24.08
C LYS A 243 -5.17 -4.13 23.89
N VAL A 244 -5.93 -3.27 24.54
CA VAL A 244 -5.76 -1.82 24.39
C VAL A 244 -5.55 -1.13 25.73
N PHE A 245 -4.86 0.01 25.70
CA PHE A 245 -4.77 0.95 26.81
C PHE A 245 -4.71 2.38 26.30
N TYR A 246 -5.04 3.35 27.16
CA TYR A 246 -5.04 4.76 26.78
C TYR A 246 -3.84 5.50 27.40
N PRO A 247 -2.94 6.09 26.60
CA PRO A 247 -1.95 7.02 27.12
C PRO A 247 -2.63 8.29 27.67
N PRO A 248 -2.07 8.94 28.70
CA PRO A 248 -2.59 10.20 29.24
C PRO A 248 -2.81 11.30 28.19
N ASP A 249 -1.87 11.43 27.26
CA ASP A 249 -1.92 12.39 26.16
C ASP A 249 -1.94 11.67 24.80
N LYS A 250 -2.72 12.23 23.86
CA LYS A 250 -2.75 11.75 22.47
C LYS A 250 -1.37 11.85 21.83
N LEU A 251 -1.02 10.84 21.04
CA LEU A 251 0.26 10.77 20.34
C LEU A 251 0.21 11.54 19.02
N ASP A 252 1.30 12.22 18.69
CA ASP A 252 1.50 12.89 17.41
C ASP A 252 1.87 11.86 16.34
N THR A 253 0.97 11.64 15.38
CA THR A 253 1.13 10.63 14.33
C THR A 253 1.83 11.16 13.08
N ALA A 254 2.27 12.43 13.08
CA ALA A 254 3.07 12.96 11.99
C ALA A 254 4.33 12.12 11.81
N GLU A 255 4.62 11.73 10.56
CA GLU A 255 5.81 10.93 10.20
C GLU A 255 5.88 9.58 10.96
N THR A 256 4.72 9.07 11.39
CA THR A 256 4.62 7.74 11.99
C THR A 256 4.14 6.77 10.91
N PRO A 257 4.82 5.64 10.68
CA PRO A 257 4.39 4.65 9.69
C PRO A 257 3.06 4.02 10.10
N LEU A 258 2.25 3.62 9.13
CA LEU A 258 1.08 2.80 9.39
C LEU A 258 1.50 1.40 9.86
N ALA A 259 0.70 0.79 10.72
CA ALA A 259 0.94 -0.58 11.17
C ALA A 259 0.39 -1.60 10.16
N ASP A 260 1.19 -2.61 9.85
CA ASP A 260 0.71 -3.94 9.46
C ASP A 260 0.80 -4.82 10.72
N ALA A 261 -0.32 -4.90 11.45
CA ALA A 261 -0.37 -5.49 12.77
C ALA A 261 -0.38 -7.01 12.70
N GLY A 262 0.76 -7.58 13.08
CA GLY A 262 0.91 -9.00 13.39
C GLY A 262 0.89 -9.24 14.90
N LYS A 263 1.04 -10.52 15.25
CA LYS A 263 1.30 -10.90 16.64
C LYS A 263 2.53 -10.15 17.17
N GLY A 264 2.43 -9.61 18.38
CA GLY A 264 3.47 -8.84 19.04
C GLY A 264 3.57 -7.37 18.59
N THR A 265 2.76 -6.92 17.64
CA THR A 265 2.82 -5.52 17.20
C THR A 265 2.24 -4.58 18.26
N LEU A 266 2.94 -3.47 18.50
CA LEU A 266 2.46 -2.34 19.28
C LEU A 266 2.09 -1.21 18.31
N ALA A 267 0.85 -0.76 18.34
CA ALA A 267 0.33 0.27 17.46
C ALA A 267 -0.44 1.35 18.23
N TYR A 268 -0.71 2.47 17.58
CA TYR A 268 -1.56 3.54 18.07
C TYR A 268 -2.72 3.75 17.10
N TYR A 269 -3.95 3.67 17.58
CA TYR A 269 -5.13 3.91 16.77
C TYR A 269 -5.62 5.35 16.98
N ALA A 270 -5.25 6.23 16.05
CA ALA A 270 -5.47 7.67 16.17
C ALA A 270 -6.95 8.10 16.35
N PRO A 271 -7.95 7.43 15.74
CA PRO A 271 -9.35 7.81 15.91
C PRO A 271 -9.83 7.83 17.37
N TRP A 272 -9.34 6.91 18.19
CA TRP A 272 -9.72 6.79 19.60
C TRP A 272 -8.62 7.18 20.57
N GLY A 273 -7.37 7.18 20.12
CA GLY A 273 -6.22 7.58 20.91
C GLY A 273 -5.76 6.50 21.87
N ASP A 274 -6.01 5.24 21.54
CA ASP A 274 -5.56 4.05 22.26
C ASP A 274 -4.30 3.45 21.64
N VAL A 275 -3.49 2.84 22.50
CA VAL A 275 -2.38 2.00 22.13
C VAL A 275 -2.85 0.56 22.14
N VAL A 276 -2.58 -0.15 21.05
CA VAL A 276 -3.03 -1.50 20.75
C VAL A 276 -1.84 -2.46 20.80
N MET A 277 -1.99 -3.55 21.56
CA MET A 277 -1.06 -4.67 21.63
C MET A 277 -1.73 -5.89 20.97
N PHE A 278 -1.24 -6.28 19.80
CA PHE A 278 -1.77 -7.41 19.06
C PHE A 278 -1.16 -8.73 19.52
N TYR A 279 -1.99 -9.74 19.77
CA TYR A 279 -1.56 -11.10 20.09
C TYR A 279 -1.91 -12.13 19.01
N ASP A 280 -2.61 -11.70 17.96
CA ASP A 280 -2.82 -12.44 16.71
C ASP A 280 -2.79 -11.46 15.53
N ARG A 281 -2.86 -11.96 14.30
CA ARG A 281 -2.87 -11.13 13.09
C ARG A 281 -4.12 -10.26 13.04
N PHE A 282 -3.93 -8.98 12.72
CA PHE A 282 -4.99 -8.05 12.34
C PHE A 282 -4.82 -7.56 10.90
N GLY A 283 -3.58 -7.21 10.52
CA GLY A 283 -3.27 -6.61 9.22
C GLY A 283 -3.21 -5.09 9.30
N SER A 284 -3.57 -4.41 8.22
CA SER A 284 -3.55 -2.94 8.14
C SER A 284 -4.92 -2.32 8.46
N GLY A 285 -4.93 -1.09 8.97
CA GLY A 285 -6.16 -0.37 9.32
C GLY A 285 -5.99 1.14 9.19
N GLY A 286 -7.04 1.83 8.73
CA GLY A 286 -7.02 3.29 8.59
C GLY A 286 -6.82 3.98 9.93
N GLY A 287 -5.74 4.76 10.06
CA GLY A 287 -5.40 5.46 11.31
C GLY A 287 -4.70 4.60 12.36
N LEU A 288 -4.25 3.39 12.01
CA LEU A 288 -3.43 2.53 12.86
C LEU A 288 -1.95 2.76 12.56
N TYR A 289 -1.20 3.24 13.54
CA TYR A 289 0.19 3.69 13.39
C TYR A 289 1.14 2.78 14.17
N ALA A 290 2.20 2.29 13.54
CA ALA A 290 3.16 1.42 14.21
C ALA A 290 3.98 2.19 15.24
N LEU A 291 4.04 1.67 16.46
CA LEU A 291 4.89 2.19 17.54
C LEU A 291 6.10 1.30 17.78
N GLY A 292 5.96 -0.01 17.64
CA GLY A 292 7.02 -0.96 17.97
C GLY A 292 6.60 -2.42 17.83
N GLN A 293 7.47 -3.31 18.29
CA GLN A 293 7.28 -4.75 18.24
C GLN A 293 7.75 -5.39 19.55
N ALA A 294 7.04 -6.42 20.01
CA ALA A 294 7.47 -7.24 21.13
C ALA A 294 8.80 -7.95 20.77
N VAL A 295 9.80 -7.77 21.63
CA VAL A 295 11.11 -8.45 21.53
C VAL A 295 11.22 -9.58 22.57
N SER A 296 10.31 -9.64 23.54
CA SER A 296 10.18 -10.76 24.47
C SER A 296 8.75 -10.82 25.03
N GLY A 297 8.22 -12.03 25.16
CA GLY A 297 6.95 -12.28 25.84
C GLY A 297 5.69 -12.07 24.99
N GLU A 298 5.77 -11.99 23.66
CA GLU A 298 4.60 -11.73 22.80
C GLU A 298 3.41 -12.68 23.03
N ASP A 299 3.67 -13.94 23.38
CA ASP A 299 2.63 -14.93 23.74
C ASP A 299 1.86 -14.55 25.01
N LEU A 300 2.41 -13.68 25.85
CA LEU A 300 1.80 -13.25 27.11
C LEU A 300 0.82 -12.10 26.93
N ILE A 301 0.80 -11.43 25.77
CA ILE A 301 -0.09 -10.28 25.53
C ILE A 301 -1.56 -10.71 25.71
N GLU A 302 -1.95 -11.89 25.21
CA GLU A 302 -3.33 -12.40 25.34
C GLU A 302 -3.79 -12.53 26.80
N THR A 303 -2.85 -12.68 27.73
CA THR A 303 -3.10 -12.91 29.16
C THR A 303 -3.25 -11.62 29.97
N PHE A 304 -2.89 -10.47 29.40
CA PHE A 304 -3.00 -9.19 30.08
C PHE A 304 -4.43 -8.84 30.41
N SER A 305 -4.63 -8.35 31.63
CA SER A 305 -5.91 -7.93 32.18
C SER A 305 -5.70 -7.01 33.38
N GLY A 306 -6.67 -6.15 33.64
CA GLY A 306 -6.62 -5.19 34.75
C GLY A 306 -5.52 -4.14 34.56
N THR A 307 -5.03 -3.61 35.67
CA THR A 307 -4.05 -2.53 35.68
C THR A 307 -2.67 -3.01 35.22
N ALA A 308 -2.10 -2.33 34.21
CA ALA A 308 -0.73 -2.50 33.75
C ALA A 308 0.18 -1.37 34.24
N GLU A 309 1.42 -1.72 34.56
CA GLU A 309 2.52 -0.78 34.71
C GLU A 309 3.35 -0.77 33.42
N ILE A 310 3.53 0.41 32.82
CA ILE A 310 4.36 0.61 31.63
C ILE A 310 5.54 1.50 31.98
N THR A 311 6.75 0.99 31.75
CA THR A 311 8.00 1.66 32.14
C THR A 311 9.01 1.65 31.00
N ALA A 312 9.85 2.68 30.93
CA ALA A 312 11.00 2.70 30.05
C ALA A 312 12.05 1.69 30.54
N VAL A 313 12.71 1.02 29.59
CA VAL A 313 13.83 0.10 29.84
C VAL A 313 15.09 0.72 29.24
N GLU A 314 16.10 0.90 30.09
CA GLU A 314 17.45 1.38 29.74
C GLU A 314 18.32 0.26 29.16
#